data_AF-A0A6G0Q931-F1
#
_entry.id   AF-A0A6G0Q931-F1
#
_cell.length_a   1.000
_cell.length_b   1.000
_cell.length_c   1.000
_cell.angle_alpha   90.00
_cell.angle_beta   90.00
_cell.angle_gamma   90.00
#
_symmetry.space_group_name_H-M   'P 1'
#
loop_
_entity.id
_entity.type
_entity.pdbx_description
1 polymer ?
#
loop_
_entity_poly.entity_id
_entity_poly.type
_entity_poly.pdbx_seq_one_letter_code
_entity_poly.pdbx_strand_id
1 'polypeptide(L)'
;MRNQDHDLEQSQCTRQQHGLGMCKPSSNRSLTAGHRDALEAALSPAKHRSATPVYPTTTAQLVAYLKDSVPRVIVLNKTFDFRGTEGTTTEAGCRPDYTRACIA
;
A
#
# COMPACT_ATOMS: atom_id res chain seq x y z
N MET A 1 25.60 -6.59 26.07
CA MET A 1 25.77 -6.05 24.71
C MET A 1 24.37 -5.74 24.21
N ARG A 2 23.95 -4.46 24.25
CA ARG A 2 22.60 -4.00 23.93
C ARG A 2 22.59 -3.61 22.45
N ASN A 3 21.77 -4.28 21.64
CA ASN A 3 21.61 -3.94 20.22
C ASN A 3 20.96 -2.55 20.11
N GLN A 4 21.64 -1.66 19.38
CA GLN A 4 21.40 -0.21 19.29
C GLN A 4 20.88 0.20 17.89
N ASP A 5 20.20 -0.70 17.17
CA ASP A 5 19.80 -0.47 15.78
C ASP A 5 18.40 0.15 15.59
N HIS A 6 17.73 0.62 16.65
CA HIS A 6 16.43 1.31 16.58
C HIS A 6 16.51 2.86 16.62
N ASP A 7 17.71 3.45 16.67
CA ASP A 7 17.90 4.89 16.92
C ASP A 7 18.20 5.75 15.66
N LEU A 8 18.12 5.20 14.43
CA LEU A 8 18.43 5.97 13.22
C LEU A 8 17.22 6.68 12.56
N GLU A 9 16.00 6.47 13.05
CA GLU A 9 14.80 7.20 12.56
C GLU A 9 14.41 8.39 13.46
N GLN A 10 15.00 8.53 14.65
CA GLN A 10 14.74 9.66 15.56
C GLN A 10 15.76 10.80 15.44
N SER A 11 16.79 10.67 14.60
CA SER A 11 17.84 11.69 14.43
C SER A 11 17.38 12.98 13.73
N GLN A 12 16.12 13.07 13.30
CA GLN A 12 15.55 14.33 12.81
C GLN A 12 14.94 15.20 13.92
N CYS A 13 14.87 14.72 15.18
CA CYS A 13 14.19 15.46 16.25
C CYS A 13 15.12 16.24 17.21
N THR A 14 16.42 15.98 17.27
CA THR A 14 17.23 16.43 18.43
C THR A 14 18.61 17.01 18.12
N ARG A 15 18.70 17.96 17.18
CA ARG A 15 19.86 18.87 17.13
C ARG A 15 19.55 20.28 16.66
N GLN A 16 18.82 21.04 17.47
CA GLN A 16 18.93 22.50 17.46
C GLN A 16 18.99 23.01 18.90
N GLN A 17 20.23 23.27 19.32
CA GLN A 17 20.56 23.70 20.67
C GLN A 17 20.35 25.21 20.83
N HIS A 18 20.09 25.60 22.08
CA HIS A 18 20.27 26.92 22.69
C HIS A 18 19.25 28.02 22.34
N GLY A 19 18.42 28.33 23.34
CA GLY A 19 17.85 29.67 23.56
C GLY A 19 16.47 29.89 22.94
N LEU A 20 15.42 29.66 23.75
CA LEU A 20 14.04 30.12 23.53
C LEU A 20 13.49 29.88 22.10
N GLY A 21 13.46 28.62 21.67
CA GLY A 21 12.95 28.22 20.36
C GLY A 21 11.50 27.74 20.42
N MET A 22 10.55 28.60 20.06
CA MET A 22 9.23 28.18 19.59
C MET A 22 9.42 27.29 18.36
N CYS A 23 8.81 26.10 18.31
CA CYS A 23 8.71 25.33 17.08
C CYS A 23 7.94 26.17 16.05
N LYS A 24 8.63 26.86 15.14
CA LYS A 24 7.97 27.50 14.01
C LYS A 24 7.36 26.38 13.14
N PRO A 25 6.05 26.40 12.86
CA PRO A 25 5.54 25.58 11.77
C PRO A 25 6.24 26.04 10.50
N SER A 26 7.02 25.13 9.91
CA SER A 26 7.69 25.35 8.65
C SER A 26 6.65 25.66 7.59
N SER A 27 6.73 26.88 7.08
CA SER A 27 6.28 27.35 5.77
C SER A 27 4.98 26.75 5.24
N ASN A 28 3.93 27.55 5.36
CA ASN A 28 2.70 27.59 4.56
C ASN A 28 2.77 26.82 3.22
N ARG A 29 2.60 25.49 3.24
CA ARG A 29 2.13 24.75 2.07
C ARG A 29 0.65 24.52 2.31
N SER A 30 -0.14 25.40 1.71
CA SER A 30 -1.59 25.28 1.67
C SER A 30 -1.94 23.86 1.23
N LEU A 31 -2.54 23.09 2.13
CA LEU A 31 -3.15 21.80 1.82
C LEU A 31 -4.43 22.06 1.06
N THR A 32 -4.34 22.62 -0.15
CA THR A 32 -5.46 22.56 -1.08
C THR A 32 -5.61 21.10 -1.48
N ALA A 33 -6.81 20.56 -1.32
CA ALA A 33 -7.16 19.18 -1.69
C ALA A 33 -6.54 18.82 -3.06
N GLY A 34 -5.59 17.87 -3.04
CA GLY A 34 -4.88 17.44 -4.25
C GLY A 34 -3.38 17.16 -4.11
N HIS A 35 -2.90 16.63 -2.98
CA HIS A 35 -1.48 16.23 -2.81
C HIS A 35 -1.15 14.86 -3.47
N ARG A 36 -1.71 14.55 -4.65
CA ARG A 36 -1.17 13.46 -5.48
C ARG A 36 -0.06 14.03 -6.36
N ASP A 37 1.05 14.36 -5.73
CA ASP A 37 2.24 14.88 -6.42
C ASP A 37 2.83 13.83 -7.37
N ALA A 38 2.96 14.25 -8.64
CA ALA A 38 3.91 13.87 -9.70
C ALA A 38 4.18 12.40 -10.08
N LEU A 39 3.98 11.39 -9.22
CA LEU A 39 4.13 9.98 -9.62
C LEU A 39 2.96 9.51 -10.50
N GLU A 40 1.81 10.17 -10.38
CA GLU A 40 0.59 9.89 -11.14
C GLU A 40 0.67 10.32 -12.62
N ALA A 41 1.77 10.95 -13.06
CA ALA A 41 1.98 11.32 -14.46
C ALA A 41 2.64 10.20 -15.30
N ALA A 42 3.26 9.20 -14.66
CA ALA A 42 3.93 8.10 -15.35
C ALA A 42 2.94 7.09 -15.97
N LEU A 43 1.70 7.06 -15.46
CA LEU A 43 0.58 6.40 -16.11
C LEU A 43 -0.25 7.51 -16.76
N SER A 44 -0.07 7.76 -18.06
CA SER A 44 -0.92 8.72 -18.77
C SER A 44 -2.39 8.43 -18.47
N PRO A 45 -3.13 9.28 -17.73
CA PRO A 45 -4.46 8.95 -17.24
C PRO A 45 -5.47 8.72 -18.37
N ALA A 46 -5.13 9.16 -19.59
CA ALA A 46 -5.93 9.00 -20.79
C ALA A 46 -6.03 7.54 -21.28
N LYS A 47 -4.99 6.71 -21.07
CA LYS A 47 -4.98 5.32 -21.60
C LYS A 47 -6.06 4.44 -20.94
N HIS A 48 -6.38 4.75 -19.68
CA HIS A 48 -7.33 4.01 -18.85
C HIS A 48 -8.75 4.57 -19.03
N ARG A 49 -8.88 5.89 -19.17
CA ARG A 49 -10.18 6.59 -19.26
C ARG A 49 -10.97 6.33 -20.54
N SER A 50 -10.33 5.85 -21.61
CA SER A 50 -10.98 5.61 -22.91
C SER A 50 -11.18 4.13 -23.26
N ALA A 51 -10.76 3.20 -22.39
CA ALA A 51 -10.95 1.77 -22.63
C ALA A 51 -12.39 1.36 -22.30
N THR A 52 -13.03 0.60 -23.20
CA THR A 52 -14.37 0.05 -22.97
C THR A 52 -14.38 -0.82 -21.71
N PRO A 53 -15.31 -0.60 -20.76
CA PRO A 53 -15.41 -1.42 -19.57
C PRO A 53 -15.69 -2.88 -19.90
N VAL A 54 -14.98 -3.80 -19.24
CA VAL A 54 -15.22 -5.24 -19.31
C VAL A 54 -15.76 -5.76 -17.99
N TYR A 55 -16.67 -6.74 -18.07
CA TYR A 55 -17.37 -7.31 -16.92
C TYR A 55 -17.09 -8.82 -16.87
N PRO A 56 -16.08 -9.28 -16.11
CA PRO A 56 -15.78 -10.70 -15.99
C PRO A 56 -16.97 -11.45 -15.36
N THR A 57 -17.24 -12.66 -15.85
CA THR A 57 -18.28 -13.53 -15.30
C THR A 57 -17.70 -14.69 -14.49
N THR A 58 -16.40 -14.98 -14.59
CA THR A 58 -15.74 -16.06 -13.84
C THR A 58 -14.41 -15.60 -13.25
N THR A 59 -13.92 -16.28 -12.20
CA THR A 59 -12.60 -16.03 -11.60
C THR A 59 -11.47 -16.22 -12.62
N ALA A 60 -11.58 -17.22 -13.50
CA ALA A 60 -10.62 -17.44 -14.58
C ALA A 60 -10.55 -16.27 -15.58
N GLN A 61 -11.69 -15.70 -15.97
CA GLN A 61 -11.73 -14.51 -16.83
C GLN A 61 -11.14 -13.29 -16.14
N LEU A 62 -11.44 -13.10 -14.85
CA LEU A 62 -10.86 -12.01 -14.07
C LEU A 62 -9.33 -12.12 -14.03
N VAL A 63 -8.80 -13.31 -13.74
CA VAL A 63 -7.35 -13.57 -13.75
C VAL A 63 -6.75 -13.32 -15.14
N ALA A 64 -7.43 -13.75 -16.21
CA ALA A 64 -6.98 -13.51 -17.58
C ALA A 64 -6.89 -12.02 -17.92
N TYR A 65 -7.90 -11.22 -17.55
CA TYR A 65 -7.90 -9.78 -17.80
C TYR A 65 -6.83 -9.04 -17.01
N LEU A 66 -6.52 -9.49 -15.79
CA LEU A 66 -5.48 -8.88 -14.94
C LEU A 66 -4.05 -9.21 -15.42
N LYS A 67 -3.85 -10.35 -16.09
CA LYS A 67 -2.56 -10.78 -16.63
C LYS A 67 -2.27 -10.25 -18.04
N ASP A 68 -3.25 -9.61 -18.68
CA ASP A 68 -3.11 -9.09 -20.03
C ASP A 68 -2.19 -7.86 -20.08
N SER A 69 -1.43 -7.74 -21.16
CA SER A 69 -0.61 -6.57 -21.49
C SER A 69 -1.42 -5.39 -22.04
N VAL A 70 -2.68 -5.62 -22.42
CA VAL A 70 -3.60 -4.59 -22.88
C VAL A 70 -4.20 -3.83 -21.69
N PRO A 71 -4.15 -2.48 -21.67
CA PRO A 71 -4.84 -1.68 -20.67
C PRO A 71 -6.35 -1.91 -20.72
N ARG A 72 -6.95 -2.21 -19.57
CA ARG A 72 -8.39 -2.52 -19.44
C ARG A 72 -9.00 -1.75 -18.27
N VAL A 73 -10.29 -1.42 -18.41
CA VAL A 73 -11.15 -1.02 -17.29
C VAL A 73 -11.99 -2.22 -16.91
N ILE A 74 -11.69 -2.83 -15.76
CA ILE A 74 -12.34 -4.05 -15.30
C ILE A 74 -13.32 -3.68 -14.19
N VAL A 75 -14.61 -3.96 -14.39
CA VAL A 75 -15.64 -3.63 -13.40
C VAL A 75 -16.05 -4.89 -12.65
N LEU A 76 -15.89 -4.85 -11.32
CA LEU A 76 -16.32 -5.92 -10.42
C LEU A 76 -17.71 -5.56 -9.87
N ASN A 77 -18.75 -6.21 -10.40
CA ASN A 77 -20.14 -6.00 -9.99
C ASN A 77 -20.74 -7.18 -9.20
N LYS A 78 -19.91 -8.14 -8.80
CA LYS A 78 -20.30 -9.35 -8.08
C LYS A 78 -19.13 -9.92 -7.29
N THR A 79 -19.43 -10.90 -6.44
CA THR A 79 -18.43 -11.63 -5.67
C THR A 79 -17.67 -12.63 -6.55
N PHE A 80 -16.35 -12.60 -6.45
CA PHE A 80 -15.44 -13.61 -7.00
C PHE A 80 -14.81 -14.37 -5.84
N ASP A 81 -15.22 -15.62 -5.63
CA ASP A 81 -14.67 -16.46 -4.55
C ASP A 81 -13.45 -17.23 -5.07
N PHE A 82 -12.28 -16.92 -4.52
CA PHE A 82 -11.01 -17.61 -4.79
C PHE A 82 -10.68 -18.68 -3.74
N ARG A 83 -11.50 -18.83 -2.69
CA ARG A 83 -11.22 -19.85 -1.66
C ARG A 83 -11.31 -21.24 -2.28
N GLY A 84 -10.29 -22.06 -2.02
CA GLY A 84 -10.21 -23.42 -2.56
C GLY A 84 -9.86 -23.51 -4.04
N THR A 85 -9.70 -22.41 -4.78
CA THR A 85 -9.29 -22.47 -6.20
C THR A 85 -7.82 -22.86 -6.37
N GLU A 86 -7.00 -22.64 -5.34
CA GLU A 86 -5.57 -22.98 -5.33
C GLU A 86 -5.28 -24.22 -4.45
N GLY A 87 -6.33 -24.92 -4.02
CA GLY A 87 -6.23 -26.07 -3.12
C GLY A 87 -5.92 -25.69 -1.67
N THR A 88 -5.43 -26.66 -0.90
CA THR A 88 -5.03 -26.52 0.49
C THR A 88 -3.66 -27.15 0.71
N THR A 89 -2.79 -26.48 1.46
CA THR A 89 -1.50 -27.03 1.90
C THR A 89 -1.40 -26.93 3.42
N THR A 90 -0.72 -27.88 4.06
CA THR A 90 -0.40 -27.85 5.49
C THR A 90 1.10 -27.83 5.64
N GLU A 91 1.63 -26.73 6.18
CA GLU A 91 3.06 -26.49 6.35
C GLU A 91 3.37 -25.98 7.76
N ALA A 92 4.61 -26.17 8.20
CA ALA A 92 5.06 -25.67 9.49
C ALA A 92 5.19 -24.14 9.45
N GLY A 93 4.29 -23.44 10.15
CA GLY A 93 4.35 -21.99 10.33
C GLY A 93 5.17 -21.58 11.56
N CYS A 94 5.67 -20.34 11.56
CA CYS A 94 6.31 -19.75 12.73
C CYS A 94 5.30 -18.93 13.54
N ARG A 95 5.28 -19.12 14.86
CA ARG A 95 4.62 -18.21 15.81
C ARG A 95 5.62 -17.77 16.87
N PRO A 96 6.21 -16.56 16.75
CA PRO A 96 7.25 -16.10 17.67
C PRO A 96 6.76 -16.04 19.13
N ASP A 97 7.62 -16.42 20.06
CA ASP A 97 7.25 -16.57 21.48
C ASP A 97 6.79 -15.26 22.14
N TYR A 98 7.24 -14.10 21.67
CA TYR A 98 6.77 -12.80 22.18
C TYR A 98 5.29 -12.51 21.84
N THR A 99 4.72 -13.18 20.85
CA THR A 99 3.27 -13.13 20.54
C THR A 99 2.48 -14.26 21.20
N ARG A 100 3.16 -15.26 21.79
CA ARG A 100 2.55 -16.31 22.61
C ARG A 100 2.07 -15.80 23.96
N ALA A 101 2.77 -14.83 24.53
CA ALA A 101 2.44 -14.21 25.81
C ALA A 101 1.12 -13.41 25.79
N CYS A 102 0.58 -13.09 24.60
CA CYS A 102 -0.61 -12.25 24.43
C CYS A 102 -1.89 -13.03 24.08
N ILE A 103 -1.89 -14.36 24.16
CA ILE A 103 -3.12 -15.15 24.06
C ILE A 103 -3.54 -15.51 25.49
N ALA A 104 -4.44 -14.70 26.05
CA ALA A 104 -5.17 -14.98 27.27
C ALA A 104 -6.21 -16.09 27.04
#